data_AF-A0A2V8VIK9-F1
#
_entry.id   AF-A0A2V8VIK9-F1
#
_cell.length_a   1.000
_cell.length_b   1.000
_cell.length_c   1.000
_cell.angle_alpha   90.00
_cell.angle_beta   90.00
_cell.angle_gamma   90.00
#
_symmetry.space_group_name_H-M   'P 1'
#
loop_
_entity.id
_entity.type
_entity.pdbx_description
1 polymer ?
#
loop_
_entity_poly.entity_id
_entity_poly.type
_entity_poly.pdbx_seq_one_letter_code
_entity_poly.pdbx_strand_id
1 'polypeptide(L)'
;MLFDLYGKELSLTLEGRLSVQDGYLRLSPTRLMLGSLPIPQVTVDRAVSSLFESPENRERFRLPPDIRSLRVENGELVVTWR
;
A
#
# COMPACT_ATOMS: atom_id res chain seq x y z
N MET A 1 10.50 -0.11 -5.01
CA MET A 1 10.46 0.09 -6.48
C MET A 1 11.42 1.21 -6.84
N LEU A 2 12.15 1.09 -7.95
CA LEU A 2 13.04 2.14 -8.48
C LEU A 2 12.30 2.92 -9.58
N PHE A 3 12.45 4.24 -9.59
CA PHE A 3 11.86 5.14 -10.56
C PHE A 3 12.96 5.97 -11.22
N ASP A 4 12.95 6.09 -12.54
CA ASP A 4 13.81 7.03 -13.26
C ASP A 4 13.21 8.43 -13.18
N LEU A 5 13.97 9.36 -12.60
CA LEU A 5 13.70 10.79 -12.69
C LEU A 5 14.96 11.51 -13.13
N TYR A 6 14.87 12.14 -14.31
CA TYR A 6 15.97 12.87 -14.93
C TYR A 6 17.25 12.01 -15.07
N GLY A 7 17.11 10.71 -15.38
CA GLY A 7 18.23 9.78 -15.53
C GLY A 7 18.84 9.31 -14.21
N LYS A 8 18.15 9.50 -13.09
CA LYS A 8 18.53 8.96 -11.78
C LYS A 8 17.53 7.93 -11.32
N GLU A 9 18.02 6.76 -10.94
CA GLU A 9 17.23 5.76 -10.24
C GLU A 9 17.01 6.20 -8.79
N LEU A 10 15.75 6.45 -8.43
CA LEU A 10 15.33 6.83 -7.08
C LEU A 10 14.42 5.76 -6.50
N SER A 11 14.60 5.47 -5.21
CA SER A 11 13.70 4.57 -4.49
C SER A 11 12.37 5.25 -4.19
N LEU A 12 11.27 4.53 -4.35
CA LEU A 12 9.98 4.94 -3.78
C LEU A 12 9.70 4.12 -2.53
N THR A 13 9.52 4.82 -1.41
CA THR A 13 9.20 4.24 -0.10
C THR A 13 7.86 4.75 0.37
N LEU A 14 6.91 3.85 0.62
CA LEU A 14 5.58 4.16 1.11
C LEU A 14 5.39 3.55 2.50
N GLU A 15 5.09 4.40 3.48
CA GLU A 15 4.76 4.01 4.84
C GLU A 15 3.25 4.19 5.07
N GLY A 16 2.60 3.25 5.75
CA GLY A 16 1.18 3.34 6.02
C GLY A 16 0.67 2.23 6.92
N ARG A 17 -0.63 2.30 7.23
CA ARG A 17 -1.34 1.28 7.99
C ARG A 17 -2.08 0.36 7.04
N LEU A 18 -1.88 -0.94 7.21
CA LEU A 18 -2.63 -1.95 6.47
C LEU A 18 -3.96 -2.25 7.17
N SER A 19 -5.00 -2.45 6.37
CA SER A 19 -6.31 -2.88 6.84
C SER A 19 -6.99 -3.78 5.82
N VAL A 20 -8.08 -4.43 6.21
CA VAL A 20 -8.90 -5.24 5.32
C VAL A 20 -10.30 -4.66 5.28
N GLN A 21 -10.83 -4.47 4.08
CA GLN A 21 -12.19 -3.99 3.84
C GLN A 21 -12.81 -4.83 2.73
N ASP A 22 -13.98 -5.42 3.02
CA ASP A 22 -14.76 -6.22 2.05
C ASP A 22 -13.96 -7.36 1.39
N GLY A 23 -13.00 -7.95 2.12
CA GLY A 23 -12.14 -9.02 1.59
C GLY A 23 -10.96 -8.53 0.74
N TYR A 24 -10.67 -7.23 0.73
CA TYR A 24 -9.55 -6.62 0.04
C TYR A 24 -8.59 -5.95 1.01
N LEU A 25 -7.29 -6.11 0.76
CA LEU A 25 -6.24 -5.38 1.46
C LEU A 25 -6.30 -3.89 1.06
N ARG A 26 -6.25 -3.02 2.06
CA ARG A 26 -6.18 -1.57 1.92
C ARG A 26 -4.95 -1.03 2.63
N LEU A 27 -4.46 0.11 2.15
CA LEU A 27 -3.34 0.83 2.75
C LEU A 27 -3.75 2.29 2.96
N SER A 28 -3.71 2.74 4.22
CA SER A 28 -3.84 4.15 4.57
C SER A 28 -2.44 4.76 4.66
N PRO A 29 -2.03 5.59 3.70
CA PRO A 29 -0.68 6.12 3.65
C PRO A 29 -0.43 7.15 4.76
N THR A 30 0.80 7.18 5.26
CA THR A 30 1.26 8.12 6.28
C THR A 30 2.48 8.92 5.83
N ARG A 31 3.31 8.35 4.95
CA ARG A 31 4.45 9.03 4.33
C ARG A 31 4.81 8.38 3.00
N LEU A 32 5.20 9.20 2.02
CA LEU A 32 5.80 8.74 0.76
C LEU A 32 7.10 9.48 0.53
N MET A 33 8.16 8.74 0.24
CA MET A 33 9.48 9.29 -0.04
C MET A 33 9.96 8.83 -1.41
N LEU A 34 10.53 9.77 -2.16
CA LEU A 34 11.23 9.52 -3.42
C LEU A 34 12.71 9.82 -3.21
N GLY A 35 13.51 8.78 -2.99
CA GLY A 35 14.82 8.91 -2.34
C GLY A 35 14.64 9.53 -0.95
N SER A 36 15.23 10.69 -0.73
CA SER A 36 15.08 11.49 0.51
C SER A 36 14.05 12.62 0.40
N LEU A 37 13.37 12.77 -0.74
CA LEU A 37 12.41 13.84 -0.98
C LEU A 37 11.04 13.46 -0.41
N PRO A 38 10.49 14.21 0.56
CA PRO A 38 9.12 13.99 1.02
C PRO A 38 8.11 14.42 -0.05
N ILE A 39 7.20 13.53 -0.41
CA ILE A 39 6.11 13.85 -1.33
C ILE A 39 4.93 14.45 -0.56
N PRO A 40 4.31 15.55 -1.04
CA PRO A 40 3.15 16.14 -0.38
C PRO A 40 1.97 15.17 -0.24
N GLN A 41 1.34 15.16 0.94
CA GLN A 41 0.29 14.21 1.32
C GLN A 41 -0.86 14.13 0.29
N VAL A 42 -1.31 15.27 -0.24
CA VAL A 42 -2.40 15.33 -1.25
C VAL A 42 -2.07 14.53 -2.52
N THR A 43 -0.80 14.47 -2.91
CA THR A 43 -0.33 13.69 -4.04
C THR A 43 -0.27 12.21 -3.68
N VAL A 44 0.09 11.90 -2.44
CA VAL A 44 0.15 10.52 -1.91
C VAL A 44 -1.23 9.89 -1.90
N ASP A 45 -2.22 10.56 -1.33
CA ASP A 45 -3.57 10.01 -1.17
C ASP A 45 -4.18 9.62 -2.53
N ARG A 46 -4.01 10.48 -3.55
CA ARG A 46 -4.47 10.17 -4.91
C ARG A 46 -3.72 8.98 -5.52
N ALA A 47 -2.38 8.98 -5.44
CA ALA A 47 -1.57 7.93 -6.03
C ALA A 47 -1.88 6.55 -5.40
N VAL A 48 -2.04 6.50 -4.08
CA VAL A 48 -2.37 5.27 -3.36
C VAL A 48 -3.79 4.81 -3.66
N SER A 49 -4.78 5.72 -3.67
CA SER A 49 -6.14 5.36 -4.07
C SER A 49 -6.13 4.76 -5.47
N SER A 50 -5.51 5.43 -6.45
CA SER A 50 -5.41 4.91 -7.82
C SER A 50 -4.69 3.57 -7.92
N LEU A 51 -3.64 3.34 -7.11
CA LEU A 51 -2.90 2.08 -7.11
C LEU A 51 -3.78 0.92 -6.60
N PHE A 52 -4.52 1.10 -5.50
CA PHE A 52 -5.31 0.03 -4.90
C PHE A 52 -6.67 -0.16 -5.56
N GLU A 53 -7.21 0.89 -6.19
CA GLU A 53 -8.57 0.89 -6.73
C GLU A 53 -8.63 0.66 -8.23
N SER A 54 -7.49 0.66 -8.93
CA SER A 54 -7.47 0.25 -10.33
C SER A 54 -7.99 -1.20 -10.45
N PRO A 55 -8.81 -1.53 -11.47
CA PRO A 55 -9.41 -2.86 -11.59
C PRO A 55 -8.37 -3.99 -11.57
N GLU A 56 -7.23 -3.78 -12.23
CA GLU A 56 -6.13 -4.75 -12.29
C GLU A 56 -5.53 -5.00 -10.91
N ASN A 57 -5.20 -3.95 -10.16
CA ASN A 57 -4.56 -4.11 -8.86
C ASN A 57 -5.55 -4.51 -7.77
N ARG A 58 -6.81 -4.08 -7.87
CA ARG A 58 -7.87 -4.46 -6.93
C ARG A 58 -7.97 -5.98 -6.82
N GLU A 59 -7.91 -6.70 -7.93
CA GLU A 59 -7.93 -8.17 -7.92
C GLU A 59 -6.66 -8.74 -7.28
N ARG A 60 -5.48 -8.12 -7.51
CA ARG A 60 -4.21 -8.52 -6.88
C ARG A 60 -4.20 -8.33 -5.36
N PHE A 61 -5.02 -7.42 -4.84
CA PHE A 61 -5.16 -7.16 -3.42
C PHE A 61 -6.36 -7.87 -2.77
N ARG A 62 -7.09 -8.71 -3.51
CA ARG A 62 -8.12 -9.57 -2.93
C ARG A 62 -7.46 -10.60 -2.01
N LEU A 63 -8.04 -10.79 -0.84
CA LEU A 63 -7.58 -11.85 0.05
C LEU A 63 -7.88 -13.24 -0.54
N PRO A 64 -6.98 -14.21 -0.34
CA PRO A 64 -7.30 -15.61 -0.59
C PRO A 64 -8.56 -16.01 0.18
N PRO A 65 -9.39 -16.91 -0.38
CA PRO A 65 -10.67 -17.28 0.22
C PRO A 65 -10.54 -17.84 1.64
N ASP A 66 -9.42 -18.48 1.98
CA ASP A 66 -9.22 -19.10 3.30
C ASP A 66 -8.80 -18.08 4.38
N ILE A 67 -8.48 -16.85 3.98
CA ILE A 67 -8.10 -15.77 4.88
C ILE A 67 -9.32 -14.88 5.14
N ARG A 68 -9.74 -14.82 6.41
CA ARG A 68 -10.81 -13.96 6.88
C ARG A 68 -10.33 -12.52 7.09
N SER A 69 -9.16 -12.33 7.67
CA SER A 69 -8.62 -11.00 7.94
C SER A 69 -7.10 -10.99 8.08
N LEU A 70 -6.51 -9.81 7.85
CA LEU A 70 -5.09 -9.49 8.00
C LEU A 70 -4.99 -8.16 8.73
N ARG A 71 -4.18 -8.09 9.78
CA ARG A 71 -3.93 -6.85 10.52
C ARG A 71 -2.54 -6.85 11.14
N VAL A 72 -2.01 -5.66 11.42
CA VAL A 72 -0.77 -5.51 12.17
C VAL A 72 -1.10 -5.29 13.64
N GLU A 73 -0.63 -6.16 14.52
CA GLU A 73 -0.77 -6.03 15.97
C GLU A 73 0.61 -6.14 16.62
N ASN A 74 0.98 -5.16 17.46
CA ASN A 74 2.27 -5.14 18.17
C ASN A 74 3.51 -5.31 17.27
N GLY A 75 3.43 -4.87 16.01
CA GLY A 75 4.51 -5.01 15.03
C GLY A 75 4.53 -6.35 14.29
N GLU A 76 3.59 -7.25 14.58
CA GLU A 76 3.46 -8.54 13.92
C GLU A 76 2.27 -8.56 12.96
N LEU A 77 2.40 -9.31 11.87
CA LEU A 77 1.29 -9.53 10.94
C LEU A 77 0.43 -10.69 11.44
N VAL A 78 -0.77 -10.38 11.90
CA VAL A 78 -1.76 -11.36 12.36
C VAL A 78 -2.68 -11.72 11.22
N VAL A 79 -2.71 -13.01 10.88
CA VAL A 79 -3.61 -13.60 9.89
C VAL A 79 -4.69 -14.38 10.62
N THR A 80 -5.93 -14.21 10.22
CA THR A 80 -7.06 -15.00 10.74
C THR A 80 -7.64 -15.82 9.60
N TRP A 81 -7.70 -17.12 9.79
CA TRP A 81 -8.29 -18.08 8.84
C TRP A 81 -9.79 -18.30 9.15
N ARG A 82 -10.49 -18.97 8.22
CA ARG A 82 -11.87 -19.41 8.42
C ARG A 82 -11.95 -20.71 9.21
#